data_AF-X0YGR7-F1
#
_entry.id   AF-X0YGR7-F1
#
_cell.length_a   1.000
_cell.length_b   1.000
_cell.length_c   1.000
_cell.angle_alpha   90.00
_cell.angle_beta   90.00
_cell.angle_gamma   90.00
#
_symmetry.space_group_name_H-M   'P 1'
#
loop_
_entity.id
_entity.type
_entity.pdbx_description
1 polymer ?
#
loop_
_entity_poly.entity_id
_entity_poly.type
_entity_poly.pdbx_seq_one_letter_code
_entity_poly.pdbx_strand_id
1 'polypeptide(L)'
;MNIPIPEDLKGSIVRDVQDFDSIPPELSFVFSAITMPKKEQIKEVELKYAKKGIPVISNNSAHRWTSDVPMILGEINPDHVNVIPIQQKNRGYDKGFIAVKPNCSLQSYLTPIFALEKAGYKIEKLIVTTLQAVSGAGYPGVPSLDVIDNIVPYIGGEEEKTETEPSKILGKVGENGIIPDESIQISATCTRVSVSDGHTASVNMKFKEKIPSKEEIIKIWTEFKSEPQKLNLPYAPLHPIIYLDNIDRPQPKKDRDND
;
A
#
# COMPACT_ATOMS: atom_id res chain seq x y z
N MET A 1 5.07 3.86 -21.08
CA MET A 1 5.17 5.28 -20.68
C MET A 1 6.12 5.97 -21.65
N ASN A 2 5.67 7.02 -22.34
CA ASN A 2 6.53 7.88 -23.18
C ASN A 2 6.76 9.23 -22.47
N ILE A 3 7.10 9.19 -21.18
CA ILE A 3 7.46 10.41 -20.44
C ILE A 3 8.99 10.51 -20.51
N PRO A 4 9.56 11.56 -21.14
CA PRO A 4 10.99 11.75 -21.18
C PRO A 4 11.54 11.96 -19.76
N ILE A 5 12.80 11.55 -19.54
CA ILE A 5 13.50 11.84 -18.28
C ILE A 5 13.50 13.37 -18.09
N PRO A 6 13.07 13.88 -16.91
CA PRO A 6 13.12 15.31 -16.59
C PRO A 6 14.50 15.91 -16.85
N GLU A 7 14.55 17.13 -17.39
CA GLU A 7 15.80 17.77 -17.85
C GLU A 7 16.83 17.91 -16.72
N ASP A 8 16.36 18.20 -15.51
CA ASP A 8 17.11 18.31 -14.26
C ASP A 8 17.72 16.97 -13.79
N LEU A 9 17.19 15.83 -14.25
CA LEU A 9 17.69 14.50 -13.92
C LEU A 9 18.64 13.92 -14.96
N LYS A 10 18.73 14.47 -16.18
CA LYS A 10 19.56 13.89 -17.25
C LYS A 10 21.05 13.79 -16.92
N GLY A 11 21.58 14.74 -16.13
CA GLY A 11 22.97 14.75 -15.68
C GLY A 11 23.22 14.01 -14.37
N SER A 12 22.19 13.41 -13.78
CA SER A 12 22.33 12.72 -12.49
C SER A 12 23.15 11.45 -12.62
N ILE A 13 24.01 11.21 -11.64
CA ILE A 13 24.86 10.03 -11.58
C ILE A 13 24.07 8.90 -10.89
N VAL A 14 23.92 7.77 -11.58
CA VAL A 14 23.40 6.54 -10.97
C VAL A 14 24.47 5.96 -10.05
N ARG A 15 24.10 5.74 -8.78
CA ARG A 15 25.00 5.21 -7.74
C ARG A 15 24.58 3.81 -7.34
N ASP A 16 25.52 3.03 -6.83
CA ASP A 16 25.21 1.76 -6.16
C ASP A 16 24.55 2.05 -4.81
N VAL A 17 23.34 1.53 -4.61
CA VAL A 17 22.60 1.68 -3.34
C VAL A 17 23.33 1.05 -2.14
N GLN A 18 24.27 0.13 -2.40
CA GLN A 18 25.08 -0.55 -1.40
C GLN A 18 26.40 0.17 -1.09
N ASP A 19 26.75 1.21 -1.84
CA ASP A 19 27.90 2.06 -1.53
C ASP A 19 27.54 3.12 -0.50
N PHE A 20 27.56 2.71 0.78
CA PHE A 20 27.17 3.55 1.90
C PHE A 20 28.16 4.69 2.19
N ASP A 21 29.38 4.64 1.64
CA ASP A 21 30.42 5.64 1.90
C ASP A 21 30.32 6.81 0.94
N SER A 22 29.68 6.63 -0.21
CA SER A 22 29.41 7.69 -1.19
C SER A 22 28.01 8.30 -1.09
N ILE A 23 27.28 8.05 0.02
CA ILE A 23 25.98 8.68 0.26
C ILE A 23 26.15 10.21 0.32
N PRO A 24 25.44 10.97 -0.53
CA PRO A 24 25.55 12.42 -0.51
C PRO A 24 25.08 13.02 0.83
N PRO A 25 25.82 13.96 1.42
CA PRO A 25 25.46 14.56 2.71
C PRO A 25 24.14 15.33 2.69
N GLU A 26 23.70 15.79 1.52
CA GLU A 26 22.43 16.49 1.30
C GLU A 26 21.21 15.56 1.20
N LEU A 27 21.42 14.23 1.18
CA LEU A 27 20.34 13.26 1.03
C LEU A 27 19.39 13.32 2.23
N SER A 28 18.17 13.78 1.99
CA SER A 28 17.20 14.05 3.05
C SER A 28 16.40 12.82 3.49
N PHE A 29 16.08 11.92 2.54
CA PHE A 29 15.38 10.66 2.74
C PHE A 29 15.48 9.81 1.46
N VAL A 30 15.07 8.53 1.52
CA VAL A 30 15.06 7.63 0.35
C VAL A 30 13.71 6.95 0.18
N PHE A 31 13.32 6.77 -1.09
CA PHE A 31 12.26 5.84 -1.48
C PHE A 31 12.89 4.50 -1.87
N SER A 32 12.51 3.42 -1.20
CA SER A 32 13.04 2.08 -1.46
C SER A 32 12.06 1.24 -2.25
N ALA A 33 12.46 0.83 -3.45
CA ALA A 33 11.73 -0.09 -4.33
C ALA A 33 12.69 -1.12 -4.96
N ILE A 34 13.70 -1.54 -4.18
CA ILE A 34 14.77 -2.44 -4.64
C ILE A 34 14.31 -3.90 -4.72
N THR A 35 14.87 -4.64 -5.68
CA THR A 35 14.73 -6.10 -5.77
C THR A 35 16.06 -6.75 -5.40
N MET A 36 16.03 -7.69 -4.47
CA MET A 36 17.20 -8.50 -4.08
C MET A 36 16.79 -9.97 -3.96
N PRO A 37 17.73 -10.92 -4.14
CA PRO A 37 17.44 -12.36 -4.06
C PRO A 37 16.77 -12.79 -2.76
N LYS A 38 17.07 -12.13 -1.63
CA LYS A 38 16.51 -12.46 -0.31
C LYS A 38 15.95 -11.22 0.37
N LYS A 39 14.83 -11.38 1.08
CA LYS A 39 14.20 -10.28 1.84
C LYS A 39 15.13 -9.73 2.92
N GLU A 40 16.01 -10.56 3.48
CA GLU A 40 16.98 -10.19 4.49
C GLU A 40 17.98 -9.14 3.97
N GLN A 41 18.39 -9.25 2.70
CA GLN A 41 19.30 -8.29 2.09
C GLN A 41 18.63 -6.91 1.94
N ILE A 42 17.35 -6.90 1.56
CA ILE A 42 16.54 -5.67 1.53
C ILE A 42 16.50 -5.04 2.92
N LYS A 43 16.22 -5.85 3.97
CA LYS A 43 16.22 -5.36 5.35
C LYS A 43 17.55 -4.74 5.73
N GLU A 44 18.66 -5.42 5.43
CA GLU A 44 20.00 -4.95 5.77
C GLU A 44 20.33 -3.60 5.12
N VAL A 45 19.98 -3.43 3.84
CA VAL A 45 20.18 -2.15 3.14
C VAL A 45 19.36 -1.04 3.78
N GLU A 46 18.05 -1.25 3.96
CA GLU A 46 17.15 -0.24 4.52
C GLU A 46 17.55 0.14 5.97
N LEU A 47 17.96 -0.85 6.77
CA LEU A 47 18.49 -0.62 8.12
C LEU A 47 19.78 0.20 8.13
N LYS A 48 20.67 0.01 7.15
CA LYS A 48 21.92 0.79 7.06
C LYS A 48 21.64 2.26 6.74
N TYR A 49 20.71 2.56 5.84
CA TYR A 49 20.27 3.94 5.58
C TYR A 49 19.65 4.58 6.83
N ALA A 50 18.70 3.88 7.47
CA ALA A 50 18.07 4.37 8.70
C ALA A 50 19.10 4.62 9.83
N LYS A 51 20.07 3.70 10.01
CA LYS A 51 21.15 3.86 11.00
C LYS A 51 22.05 5.08 10.72
N LYS A 52 22.21 5.47 9.45
CA LYS A 52 22.94 6.70 9.05
C LYS A 52 22.10 7.98 9.20
N GLY A 53 20.93 7.91 9.83
CA GLY A 53 20.07 9.07 10.07
C GLY A 53 19.15 9.43 8.91
N ILE A 54 19.05 8.58 7.88
CA ILE A 54 18.29 8.83 6.66
C ILE A 54 16.95 8.10 6.75
N PRO A 55 15.80 8.81 6.72
CA PRO A 55 14.49 8.19 6.63
C PRO A 55 14.33 7.33 5.36
N VAL A 56 13.75 6.16 5.53
CA VAL A 56 13.48 5.19 4.46
C VAL A 56 11.98 4.98 4.33
N ILE A 57 11.43 5.32 3.17
CA ILE A 57 10.04 5.06 2.80
C ILE A 57 10.04 3.91 1.80
N SER A 58 9.65 2.72 2.25
CA SER A 58 9.83 1.48 1.47
C SER A 58 8.54 0.90 0.93
N ASN A 59 8.55 0.50 -0.34
CA ASN A 59 7.49 -0.29 -0.96
C ASN A 59 7.70 -1.80 -0.78
N ASN A 60 8.85 -2.20 -0.24
CA ASN A 60 9.20 -3.61 -0.06
C ASN A 60 8.41 -4.27 1.07
N SER A 61 8.16 -5.57 0.92
CA SER A 61 7.49 -6.36 1.96
C SER A 61 8.37 -6.68 3.17
N ALA A 62 9.68 -6.40 3.09
CA ALA A 62 10.69 -6.85 4.03
C ALA A 62 10.39 -6.44 5.49
N HIS A 63 10.00 -5.18 5.73
CA HIS A 63 9.74 -4.66 7.08
C HIS A 63 8.26 -4.63 7.48
N ARG A 64 7.34 -5.10 6.63
CA ARG A 64 5.87 -5.04 6.88
C ARG A 64 5.43 -5.59 8.22
N TRP A 65 6.06 -6.66 8.69
CA TRP A 65 5.76 -7.31 9.97
C TRP A 65 6.75 -7.00 11.10
N THR A 66 7.63 -6.01 10.92
CA THR A 66 8.47 -5.53 12.02
C THR A 66 7.60 -4.69 12.98
N SER A 67 7.62 -4.98 14.28
CA SER A 67 6.68 -4.42 15.27
C SER A 67 6.74 -2.89 15.37
N ASP A 68 7.96 -2.35 15.36
CA ASP A 68 8.25 -0.92 15.44
C ASP A 68 8.35 -0.24 14.07
N VAL A 69 7.86 -0.87 13.00
CA VAL A 69 7.80 -0.25 11.66
C VAL A 69 6.34 0.01 11.27
N PRO A 70 5.92 1.26 11.01
CA PRO A 70 4.56 1.55 10.59
C PRO A 70 4.32 1.14 9.13
N MET A 71 3.12 0.61 8.88
CA MET A 71 2.62 0.26 7.55
C MET A 71 1.52 1.24 7.16
N ILE A 72 1.83 2.23 6.33
CA ILE A 72 1.01 3.44 6.20
C ILE A 72 0.16 3.43 4.92
N LEU A 73 -1.12 3.71 5.08
CA LEU A 73 -2.05 4.24 4.08
C LEU A 73 -2.61 5.55 4.62
N GLY A 74 -2.25 6.67 4.00
CA GLY A 74 -2.51 8.01 4.53
C GLY A 74 -3.98 8.24 4.89
N GLU A 75 -4.90 7.69 4.09
CA GLU A 75 -6.33 7.82 4.32
C GLU A 75 -6.87 6.98 5.48
N ILE A 76 -6.18 5.92 5.87
CA ILE A 76 -6.68 4.93 6.83
C ILE A 76 -6.05 5.12 8.20
N ASN A 77 -4.73 5.19 8.25
CA ASN A 77 -3.96 5.13 9.50
C ASN A 77 -2.82 6.17 9.56
N PRO A 78 -3.11 7.46 9.36
CA PRO A 78 -2.10 8.51 9.42
C PRO A 78 -1.42 8.61 10.79
N ASP A 79 -2.10 8.22 11.87
CA ASP A 79 -1.59 8.21 13.24
C ASP A 79 -0.51 7.14 13.49
N HIS A 80 -0.37 6.15 12.62
CA HIS A 80 0.67 5.12 12.75
C HIS A 80 2.09 5.69 12.64
N VAL A 81 2.25 6.91 12.12
CA VAL A 81 3.53 7.66 12.19
C VAL A 81 4.05 7.82 13.62
N ASN A 82 3.18 7.77 14.63
CA ASN A 82 3.56 7.83 16.04
C ASN A 82 4.37 6.61 16.52
N VAL A 83 4.52 5.56 15.69
CA VAL A 83 5.45 4.45 15.93
C VAL A 83 6.90 4.85 15.65
N ILE A 84 7.15 5.88 14.84
CA ILE A 84 8.52 6.30 14.45
C ILE A 84 9.37 6.67 15.68
N PRO A 85 8.91 7.48 16.65
CA PRO A 85 9.67 7.74 17.87
C PRO A 85 10.00 6.48 18.68
N ILE A 86 9.10 5.49 18.69
CA ILE A 86 9.33 4.19 19.37
C ILE A 86 10.45 3.44 18.66
N GLN A 87 10.41 3.38 17.33
CA GLN A 87 11.44 2.77 16.50
C GLN A 87 12.82 3.40 16.73
N GLN A 88 12.86 4.73 16.71
CA GLN A 88 14.08 5.51 16.91
C GLN A 88 14.69 5.22 18.27
N LYS A 89 13.87 5.25 19.34
CA LYS A 89 14.28 4.91 20.70
C LYS A 89 14.82 3.47 20.79
N ASN A 90 14.11 2.49 20.23
CA ASN A 90 14.50 1.08 20.28
C ASN A 90 15.83 0.80 19.57
N ARG A 91 16.18 1.62 18.57
CA ARG A 91 17.36 1.42 17.71
C ARG A 91 18.50 2.39 17.98
N GLY A 92 18.30 3.35 18.89
CA GLY A 92 19.24 4.44 19.12
C GLY A 92 19.45 5.33 17.90
N TYR A 93 18.41 5.51 17.08
CA TYR A 93 18.46 6.43 15.94
C TYR A 93 18.06 7.83 16.38
N ASP A 94 18.77 8.83 15.87
CA ASP A 94 18.45 10.24 16.09
C ASP A 94 17.33 10.68 15.13
N LYS A 95 17.63 10.68 13.83
CA LYS A 95 16.68 11.11 12.77
C LYS A 95 16.14 9.98 11.91
N GLY A 96 16.94 8.95 11.64
CA GLY A 96 16.58 7.92 10.68
C GLY A 96 15.44 7.02 11.17
N PHE A 97 14.66 6.52 10.23
CA PHE A 97 13.58 5.57 10.49
C PHE A 97 13.22 4.81 9.21
N ILE A 98 12.40 3.77 9.35
CA ILE A 98 11.81 3.01 8.25
C ILE A 98 10.29 3.06 8.40
N ALA A 99 9.60 3.44 7.34
CA ALA A 99 8.16 3.29 7.19
C ALA A 99 7.88 2.52 5.88
N VAL A 100 6.83 1.71 5.87
CA VAL A 100 6.51 0.89 4.70
C VAL A 100 5.12 1.17 4.15
N LYS A 101 4.96 0.97 2.84
CA LYS A 101 3.67 0.89 2.18
C LYS A 101 3.18 -0.58 2.19
N PRO A 102 1.88 -0.83 2.40
CA PRO A 102 1.33 -2.18 2.27
C PRO A 102 1.33 -2.67 0.82
N ASN A 103 0.89 -3.92 0.66
CA ASN A 103 0.62 -4.54 -0.63
C ASN A 103 -0.30 -3.64 -1.49
N CYS A 104 -0.01 -3.56 -2.79
CA CYS A 104 -0.78 -2.75 -3.74
C CYS A 104 -2.21 -3.25 -3.99
N SER A 105 -2.49 -4.55 -3.90
CA SER A 105 -3.84 -5.10 -4.06
C SER A 105 -4.81 -4.57 -3.01
N LEU A 106 -4.36 -4.42 -1.76
CA LEU A 106 -5.15 -3.89 -0.65
C LEU A 106 -5.67 -2.47 -0.94
N GLN A 107 -4.89 -1.68 -1.69
CA GLN A 107 -5.23 -0.30 -2.00
C GLN A 107 -6.44 -0.18 -2.93
N SER A 108 -6.79 -1.23 -3.68
CA SER A 108 -7.94 -1.20 -4.57
C SER A 108 -9.28 -1.31 -3.85
N TYR A 109 -9.30 -1.62 -2.54
CA TYR A 109 -10.56 -1.86 -1.83
C TYR A 109 -10.57 -1.52 -0.33
N LEU A 110 -9.42 -1.36 0.33
CA LEU A 110 -9.42 -1.19 1.78
C LEU A 110 -9.91 0.20 2.23
N THR A 111 -9.63 1.26 1.47
CA THR A 111 -10.10 2.62 1.77
C THR A 111 -11.64 2.74 1.80
N PRO A 112 -12.41 2.24 0.80
CA PRO A 112 -13.87 2.26 0.88
C PRO A 112 -14.44 1.39 2.00
N ILE A 113 -13.80 0.27 2.35
CA ILE A 113 -14.17 -0.56 3.50
C ILE A 113 -13.97 0.22 4.80
N PHE A 114 -12.81 0.87 4.95
CA PHE A 114 -12.50 1.70 6.10
C PHE A 114 -13.47 2.89 6.27
N ALA A 115 -13.90 3.50 5.17
CA ALA A 115 -14.90 4.57 5.21
C ALA A 115 -16.22 4.10 5.83
N LEU A 116 -16.69 2.90 5.50
CA LEU A 116 -17.90 2.29 6.09
C LEU A 116 -17.70 1.97 7.57
N GLU A 117 -16.56 1.39 7.94
CA GLU A 117 -16.16 1.12 9.33
C GLU A 117 -16.18 2.38 10.20
N LYS A 118 -15.65 3.49 9.65
CA LYS A 118 -15.59 4.80 10.31
C LYS A 118 -16.96 5.44 10.44
N ALA A 119 -17.87 5.20 9.50
CA ALA A 119 -19.26 5.63 9.55
C ALA A 119 -20.12 4.79 10.52
N GLY A 120 -19.54 3.79 11.19
CA GLY A 120 -20.21 2.96 12.20
C GLY A 120 -20.79 1.65 11.65
N TYR A 121 -20.61 1.35 10.37
CA TYR A 121 -21.06 0.09 9.77
C TYR A 121 -19.98 -0.97 9.93
N LYS A 122 -20.06 -1.70 11.05
CA LYS A 122 -19.05 -2.69 11.42
C LYS A 122 -19.13 -3.95 10.56
N ILE A 123 -18.00 -4.32 9.98
CA ILE A 123 -17.76 -5.45 9.10
C ILE A 123 -17.21 -6.59 9.95
N GLU A 124 -17.73 -7.79 9.70
CA GLU A 124 -17.32 -9.03 10.35
C GLU A 124 -16.39 -9.84 9.44
N LYS A 125 -16.76 -9.94 8.14
CA LYS A 125 -16.06 -10.80 7.19
C LYS A 125 -15.98 -10.18 5.80
N LEU A 126 -14.89 -10.49 5.10
CA LEU A 126 -14.64 -10.16 3.71
C LEU A 126 -14.30 -11.42 2.92
N ILE A 127 -14.88 -11.54 1.73
CA ILE A 127 -14.41 -12.46 0.69
C ILE A 127 -13.94 -11.59 -0.47
N VAL A 128 -12.65 -11.67 -0.79
CA VAL A 128 -11.99 -10.81 -1.76
C VAL A 128 -11.46 -11.65 -2.92
N THR A 129 -11.82 -11.28 -4.15
CA THR A 129 -11.18 -11.83 -5.35
C THR A 129 -10.50 -10.70 -6.10
N THR A 130 -9.18 -10.77 -6.27
CA THR A 130 -8.40 -9.76 -6.99
C THR A 130 -8.09 -10.22 -8.41
N LEU A 131 -8.18 -9.29 -9.35
CA LEU A 131 -7.73 -9.40 -10.73
C LEU A 131 -6.61 -8.38 -10.92
N GLN A 132 -5.38 -8.85 -10.81
CA GLN A 132 -4.20 -8.00 -10.74
C GLN A 132 -3.54 -7.89 -12.11
N ALA A 133 -3.23 -6.65 -12.50
CA ALA A 133 -2.45 -6.32 -13.70
C ALA A 133 -1.03 -6.93 -13.70
N VAL A 134 -0.46 -7.09 -14.89
CA VAL A 134 0.88 -7.66 -15.11
C VAL A 134 2.01 -6.78 -14.57
N SER A 135 1.83 -5.44 -14.53
CA SER A 135 2.86 -4.53 -13.99
C SER A 135 3.13 -4.75 -12.50
N GLY A 136 2.19 -5.36 -11.77
CA GLY A 136 2.39 -5.73 -10.36
C GLY A 136 3.46 -6.82 -10.13
N ALA A 137 3.90 -7.53 -11.18
CA ALA A 137 5.01 -8.48 -11.11
C ALA A 137 6.39 -7.82 -11.38
N GLY A 138 6.43 -6.52 -11.64
CA GLY A 138 7.66 -5.80 -12.00
C GLY A 138 8.16 -6.14 -13.41
N TYR A 139 9.46 -6.00 -13.63
CA TYR A 139 10.15 -6.37 -14.87
C TYR A 139 11.28 -7.37 -14.56
N PRO A 140 11.41 -8.51 -15.28
CA PRO A 140 10.76 -8.85 -16.55
C PRO A 140 9.27 -9.21 -16.46
N GLY A 141 8.73 -9.30 -15.24
CA GLY A 141 7.29 -9.43 -15.00
C GLY A 141 6.77 -10.84 -15.27
N VAL A 142 5.52 -10.93 -15.70
CA VAL A 142 4.87 -12.21 -16.05
C VAL A 142 5.20 -12.56 -17.50
N PRO A 143 5.69 -13.78 -17.81
CA PRO A 143 5.90 -14.21 -19.19
C PRO A 143 4.65 -13.99 -20.04
N SER A 144 4.83 -13.44 -21.25
CA SER A 144 3.69 -13.06 -22.11
C SER A 144 2.78 -14.25 -22.43
N LEU A 145 3.35 -15.44 -22.66
CA LEU A 145 2.60 -16.67 -22.95
C LEU A 145 1.75 -17.17 -21.77
N ASP A 146 2.07 -16.76 -20.53
CA ASP A 146 1.28 -17.16 -19.36
C ASP A 146 -0.01 -16.34 -19.25
N VAL A 147 -0.09 -15.15 -19.87
CA VAL A 147 -1.20 -14.20 -19.68
C VAL A 147 -1.97 -13.87 -20.95
N ILE A 148 -1.35 -13.91 -22.14
CA ILE A 148 -2.07 -13.67 -23.39
C ILE A 148 -3.19 -14.69 -23.53
N ASP A 149 -4.43 -14.19 -23.71
CA ASP A 149 -5.64 -15.03 -23.79
C ASP A 149 -5.82 -15.97 -22.60
N ASN A 150 -5.28 -15.61 -21.42
CA ASN A 150 -5.25 -16.49 -20.26
C ASN A 150 -5.44 -15.75 -18.93
N ILE A 151 -5.70 -16.53 -17.87
CA ILE A 151 -5.76 -16.09 -16.48
C ILE A 151 -4.83 -16.99 -15.68
N VAL A 152 -4.00 -16.42 -14.81
CA VAL A 152 -3.18 -17.20 -13.86
C VAL A 152 -3.82 -17.13 -12.48
N PRO A 153 -4.40 -18.22 -11.96
CA PRO A 153 -5.19 -18.21 -10.73
C PRO A 153 -4.32 -18.28 -9.45
N TYR A 154 -3.06 -17.86 -9.53
CA TYR A 154 -2.13 -17.93 -8.41
C TYR A 154 -1.09 -16.82 -8.49
N ILE A 155 -0.90 -16.11 -7.37
CA ILE A 155 0.18 -15.15 -7.16
C ILE A 155 0.81 -15.46 -5.80
N GLY A 156 2.08 -15.89 -5.81
CA GLY A 156 2.78 -16.37 -4.62
C GLY A 156 2.74 -15.40 -3.43
N GLY A 157 2.16 -15.86 -2.33
CA GLY A 157 2.03 -15.11 -1.07
C GLY A 157 1.09 -13.91 -1.12
N GLU A 158 0.34 -13.71 -2.20
CA GLU A 158 -0.54 -12.54 -2.34
C GLU A 158 -1.83 -12.69 -1.53
N GLU A 159 -2.38 -13.90 -1.45
CA GLU A 159 -3.54 -14.22 -0.61
C GLU A 159 -3.22 -14.02 0.87
N GLU A 160 -2.11 -14.59 1.36
CA GLU A 160 -1.66 -14.40 2.75
C GLU A 160 -1.52 -12.91 3.12
N LYS A 161 -0.93 -12.09 2.25
CA LYS A 161 -0.83 -10.63 2.49
C LYS A 161 -2.21 -9.98 2.52
N THR A 162 -3.10 -10.37 1.61
CA THR A 162 -4.48 -9.86 1.52
C THR A 162 -5.27 -10.19 2.79
N GLU A 163 -5.02 -11.35 3.38
CA GLU A 163 -5.70 -11.84 4.58
C GLU A 163 -5.12 -11.27 5.87
N THR A 164 -3.82 -10.98 5.90
CA THR A 164 -3.11 -10.63 7.15
C THR A 164 -2.72 -9.16 7.27
N GLU A 165 -2.22 -8.50 6.21
CA GLU A 165 -1.77 -7.10 6.31
C GLU A 165 -2.87 -6.12 6.76
N PRO A 166 -4.17 -6.30 6.42
CA PRO A 166 -5.24 -5.44 6.92
C PRO A 166 -5.31 -5.35 8.44
N SER A 167 -4.95 -6.41 9.18
CA SER A 167 -5.00 -6.37 10.65
C SER A 167 -4.01 -5.37 11.21
N LYS A 168 -2.82 -5.25 10.62
CA LYS A 168 -1.85 -4.25 11.01
C LYS A 168 -2.25 -2.86 10.53
N ILE A 169 -2.79 -2.72 9.31
CA ILE A 169 -3.21 -1.42 8.76
C ILE A 169 -4.34 -0.81 9.60
N LEU A 170 -5.34 -1.61 9.97
CA LEU A 170 -6.49 -1.20 10.77
C LEU A 170 -6.21 -1.18 12.28
N GLY A 171 -5.02 -1.66 12.68
CA GLY A 171 -4.56 -1.69 14.06
C GLY A 171 -4.38 -0.31 14.68
N LYS A 172 -3.94 -0.28 15.95
CA LYS A 172 -3.73 0.95 16.72
C LYS A 172 -2.30 1.05 17.22
N VAL A 173 -1.82 2.27 17.41
CA VAL A 173 -0.52 2.51 18.05
C VAL A 173 -0.61 2.10 19.53
N GLY A 174 0.27 1.20 19.95
CA GLY A 174 0.48 0.78 21.33
C GLY A 174 1.89 1.14 21.83
N GLU A 175 2.23 0.70 23.04
CA GLU A 175 3.50 1.06 23.70
C GLU A 175 4.76 0.60 22.95
N ASN A 176 4.68 -0.54 22.26
CA ASN A 176 5.81 -1.21 21.62
C ASN A 176 5.71 -1.29 20.08
N GLY A 177 4.76 -0.57 19.47
CA GLY A 177 4.48 -0.65 18.04
C GLY A 177 2.98 -0.74 17.75
N ILE A 178 2.61 -1.35 16.63
CA ILE A 178 1.20 -1.51 16.25
C ILE A 178 0.59 -2.74 16.92
N ILE A 179 -0.54 -2.55 17.58
CA ILE A 179 -1.45 -3.61 18.05
C ILE A 179 -2.40 -3.93 16.90
N PRO A 180 -2.36 -5.15 16.32
CA PRO A 180 -3.22 -5.53 15.21
C PRO A 180 -4.72 -5.51 15.58
N ASP A 181 -5.57 -5.17 14.61
CA ASP A 181 -7.02 -5.32 14.68
C ASP A 181 -7.45 -6.58 13.91
N GLU A 182 -7.84 -7.62 14.63
CA GLU A 182 -8.29 -8.91 14.06
C GLU A 182 -9.82 -9.02 14.00
N SER A 183 -10.53 -7.90 14.09
CA SER A 183 -12.00 -7.89 14.16
C SER A 183 -12.70 -8.22 12.84
N ILE A 184 -11.97 -8.20 11.72
CA ILE A 184 -12.45 -8.55 10.38
C ILE A 184 -11.76 -9.83 9.90
N GLN A 185 -12.53 -10.86 9.60
CA GLN A 185 -12.02 -12.10 8.97
C GLN A 185 -11.97 -11.93 7.45
N ILE A 186 -10.85 -12.26 6.83
CA ILE A 186 -10.66 -12.07 5.38
C ILE A 186 -10.29 -13.42 4.77
N SER A 187 -10.94 -13.75 3.65
CA SER A 187 -10.55 -14.83 2.76
C SER A 187 -10.31 -14.27 1.37
N ALA A 188 -9.19 -14.65 0.76
CA ALA A 188 -8.74 -14.08 -0.50
C ALA A 188 -8.58 -15.12 -1.62
N THR A 189 -8.78 -14.68 -2.85
CA THR A 189 -8.32 -15.36 -4.07
C THR A 189 -7.64 -14.35 -4.96
N CYS A 190 -6.36 -14.56 -5.29
CA CYS A 190 -5.58 -13.58 -6.04
C CYS A 190 -5.19 -14.09 -7.42
N THR A 191 -5.67 -13.43 -8.47
CA THR A 191 -5.46 -13.85 -9.86
C THR A 191 -4.69 -12.80 -10.67
N ARG A 192 -3.90 -13.25 -11.64
CA ARG A 192 -3.26 -12.40 -12.64
C ARG A 192 -4.08 -12.39 -13.91
N VAL A 193 -4.26 -11.20 -14.49
CA VAL A 193 -4.99 -11.01 -15.75
C VAL A 193 -4.17 -10.20 -16.75
N SER A 194 -4.52 -10.31 -18.03
CA SER A 194 -3.95 -9.54 -19.16
C SER A 194 -4.37 -8.07 -19.18
N VAL A 195 -4.10 -7.37 -18.08
CA VAL A 195 -4.28 -5.92 -17.93
C VAL A 195 -2.91 -5.30 -17.67
N SER A 196 -2.57 -4.21 -18.35
CA SER A 196 -1.24 -3.60 -18.21
C SER A 196 -1.04 -2.99 -16.82
N ASP A 197 -1.99 -2.17 -16.35
CA ASP A 197 -1.96 -1.47 -15.07
C ASP A 197 -3.38 -1.34 -14.50
N GLY A 198 -3.47 -1.29 -13.16
CA GLY A 198 -4.73 -1.27 -12.43
C GLY A 198 -5.08 -2.64 -11.84
N HIS A 199 -5.40 -2.68 -10.55
CA HIS A 199 -5.91 -3.88 -9.90
C HIS A 199 -7.42 -3.71 -9.67
N THR A 200 -8.17 -4.75 -9.96
CA THR A 200 -9.61 -4.80 -9.67
C THR A 200 -9.83 -5.78 -8.53
N ALA A 201 -10.73 -5.44 -7.60
CA ALA A 201 -11.15 -6.35 -6.54
C ALA A 201 -12.68 -6.47 -6.56
N SER A 202 -13.16 -7.71 -6.55
CA SER A 202 -14.54 -8.03 -6.22
C SER A 202 -14.60 -8.36 -4.73
N VAL A 203 -15.40 -7.62 -3.97
CA VAL A 203 -15.46 -7.74 -2.51
C VAL A 203 -16.89 -8.04 -2.07
N ASN A 204 -17.06 -9.13 -1.33
CA ASN A 204 -18.29 -9.42 -0.60
C ASN A 204 -18.07 -9.10 0.88
N MET A 205 -18.98 -8.35 1.49
CA MET A 205 -18.86 -7.90 2.87
C MET A 205 -20.01 -8.46 3.71
N LYS A 206 -19.70 -9.04 4.86
CA LYS A 206 -20.68 -9.36 5.90
C LYS A 206 -20.57 -8.32 7.01
N PHE A 207 -21.66 -7.59 7.28
CA PHE A 207 -21.74 -6.67 8.42
C PHE A 207 -22.12 -7.43 9.70
N LYS A 208 -21.68 -6.93 10.85
CA LYS A 208 -21.99 -7.51 12.17
C LYS A 208 -23.47 -7.37 12.52
N GLU A 209 -24.02 -6.16 12.33
CA GLU A 209 -25.37 -5.81 12.75
C GLU A 209 -26.09 -5.01 11.66
N LYS A 210 -25.81 -3.69 11.57
CA LYS A 210 -26.47 -2.80 10.62
C LYS A 210 -25.85 -2.92 9.23
N ILE A 211 -26.70 -3.16 8.23
CA ILE A 211 -26.34 -3.09 6.80
C ILE A 211 -26.76 -1.71 6.28
N PRO A 212 -25.85 -0.91 5.68
CA PRO A 212 -26.22 0.37 5.08
C PRO A 212 -27.07 0.19 3.82
N SER A 213 -27.93 1.17 3.52
CA SER A 213 -28.57 1.24 2.21
C SER A 213 -27.54 1.59 1.12
N LYS A 214 -27.87 1.34 -0.15
CA LYS A 214 -27.01 1.72 -1.28
C LYS A 214 -26.73 3.23 -1.27
N GLU A 215 -27.74 4.04 -0.99
CA GLU A 215 -27.65 5.49 -0.92
C GLU A 215 -26.73 5.94 0.23
N GLU A 216 -26.82 5.27 1.39
CA GLU A 216 -25.91 5.52 2.52
C GLU A 216 -24.46 5.18 2.14
N ILE A 217 -24.21 4.04 1.49
CA ILE A 217 -22.87 3.64 1.02
C ILE A 217 -22.29 4.70 0.07
N ILE A 218 -23.05 5.07 -0.96
CA ILE A 218 -22.60 6.05 -1.98
C ILE A 218 -22.27 7.38 -1.31
N LYS A 219 -23.13 7.85 -0.40
CA LYS A 219 -22.89 9.07 0.35
C LYS A 219 -21.61 8.99 1.18
N ILE A 220 -21.43 7.92 1.95
CA ILE A 220 -20.24 7.73 2.80
C ILE A 220 -18.97 7.75 1.94
N TRP A 221 -18.97 7.06 0.81
CA TRP A 221 -17.81 6.99 -0.09
C TRP A 221 -17.51 8.33 -0.77
N THR A 222 -18.51 8.98 -1.35
CA THR A 222 -18.33 10.25 -2.08
C THR A 222 -17.96 11.43 -1.16
N GLU A 223 -18.42 11.42 0.09
CA GLU A 223 -18.09 12.44 1.09
C GLU A 223 -16.81 12.11 1.89
N PHE A 224 -16.20 10.92 1.68
CA PHE A 224 -15.06 10.48 2.47
C PHE A 224 -13.84 11.38 2.25
N LYS A 225 -13.33 11.93 3.35
CA LYS A 225 -12.03 12.61 3.41
C LYS A 225 -11.26 12.14 4.64
N SER A 226 -9.94 12.15 4.53
CA SER A 226 -9.05 11.82 5.63
C SER A 226 -7.93 12.85 5.75
N GLU A 227 -6.93 12.54 6.58
CA GLU A 227 -5.86 13.47 6.93
C GLU A 227 -5.11 14.06 5.72
N PRO A 228 -4.75 13.29 4.67
CA PRO A 228 -4.07 13.84 3.50
C PRO A 228 -4.87 14.96 2.81
N GLN A 229 -6.20 14.80 2.71
CA GLN A 229 -7.09 15.79 2.10
C GLN A 229 -7.26 17.02 3.00
N LYS A 230 -7.37 16.83 4.32
CA LYS A 230 -7.48 17.96 5.28
C LYS A 230 -6.22 18.83 5.28
N LEU A 231 -5.05 18.20 5.15
CA LEU A 231 -3.75 18.88 5.11
C LEU A 231 -3.41 19.46 3.73
N ASN A 232 -4.24 19.22 2.71
CA ASN A 232 -3.99 19.60 1.32
C ASN A 232 -2.60 19.15 0.85
N LEU A 233 -2.22 17.88 1.10
CA LEU A 233 -0.92 17.37 0.69
C LEU A 233 -0.81 17.37 -0.85
N PRO A 234 0.38 17.67 -1.43
CA PRO A 234 0.52 17.88 -2.87
C PRO A 234 0.07 16.72 -3.77
N TYR A 235 0.12 15.48 -3.26
CA TYR A 235 -0.24 14.26 -3.99
C TYR A 235 -1.47 13.55 -3.38
N ALA A 236 -2.18 14.20 -2.46
CA ALA A 236 -3.44 13.65 -1.95
C ALA A 236 -4.52 13.84 -3.01
N PRO A 237 -5.27 12.77 -3.39
CA PRO A 237 -6.40 12.93 -4.31
C PRO A 237 -7.47 13.81 -3.67
N LEU A 238 -8.17 14.60 -4.48
CA LEU A 238 -9.30 15.40 -4.01
C LEU A 238 -10.42 14.50 -3.47
N HIS A 239 -10.65 13.39 -4.17
CA HIS A 239 -11.64 12.36 -3.85
C HIS A 239 -10.98 10.99 -3.71
N PRO A 240 -10.67 10.53 -2.49
CA PRO A 240 -10.01 9.24 -2.29
C PRO A 240 -10.84 8.03 -2.74
N ILE A 241 -12.16 8.20 -2.84
CA ILE A 241 -13.08 7.18 -3.34
C ILE A 241 -13.99 7.86 -4.37
N ILE A 242 -13.97 7.32 -5.59
CA ILE A 242 -14.83 7.76 -6.69
C ILE A 242 -15.88 6.68 -6.90
N TYR A 243 -17.15 7.06 -6.74
CA TYR A 243 -18.28 6.20 -7.10
C TYR A 243 -18.64 6.41 -8.58
N LEU A 244 -18.90 5.31 -9.29
CA LEU A 244 -19.26 5.32 -10.71
C LEU A 244 -20.66 4.71 -10.87
N ASP A 245 -21.62 5.50 -11.34
CA ASP A 245 -23.03 5.07 -11.47
C ASP A 245 -23.27 4.03 -12.57
N ASN A 246 -22.39 3.98 -13.56
CA ASN A 246 -22.52 3.08 -14.71
C ASN A 246 -22.31 1.62 -14.27
N ILE A 247 -23.27 0.76 -14.63
CA ILE A 247 -23.30 -0.65 -14.21
C ILE A 247 -22.09 -1.49 -14.65
N ASP A 248 -21.37 -1.05 -15.69
CA ASP A 248 -20.21 -1.73 -16.26
C ASP A 248 -18.89 -1.12 -15.76
N ARG A 249 -18.91 -0.33 -14.68
CA ARG A 249 -17.73 0.34 -14.11
C ARG A 249 -17.43 -0.17 -12.70
N PRO A 250 -16.16 -0.12 -12.25
CA PRO A 250 -14.98 0.37 -12.98
C PRO A 250 -14.42 -0.62 -14.02
N GLN A 251 -13.68 -0.10 -15.00
CA GLN A 251 -12.86 -0.84 -15.97
C GLN A 251 -11.42 -0.33 -15.91
N PRO A 252 -10.40 -1.20 -15.72
CA PRO A 252 -9.02 -0.76 -15.47
C PRO A 252 -8.50 0.30 -16.45
N LYS A 253 -8.67 0.06 -17.76
CA LYS A 253 -8.19 0.98 -18.80
C LYS A 253 -8.92 2.33 -18.84
N LYS A 254 -10.18 2.38 -18.38
CA LYS A 254 -11.01 3.59 -18.42
C LYS A 254 -10.94 4.40 -17.13
N ASP A 255 -10.55 3.79 -16.01
CA ASP A 255 -10.71 4.36 -14.67
C ASP A 255 -9.45 4.52 -13.84
N ARG A 256 -8.36 3.83 -14.20
CA ARG A 256 -7.12 3.84 -13.39
C ARG A 256 -6.47 5.23 -13.24
N ASP A 257 -6.84 6.16 -14.12
CA ASP A 257 -6.29 7.52 -14.21
C ASP A 257 -7.33 8.58 -13.79
N ASN A 258 -8.46 8.18 -13.19
CA ASN A 258 -9.42 9.13 -12.60
C ASN A 258 -8.83 9.74 -11.31
N ASP A 259 -9.12 11.02 -11.09
CA ASP A 259 -8.76 11.80 -9.89
C ASP A 259 -9.99 12.53 -9.34
#